data_AF-B9TEW8-F1
#
_entry.id   AF-B9TEW8-F1
#
_cell.length_a   1.000
_cell.length_b   1.000
_cell.length_c   1.000
_cell.angle_alpha   90.00
_cell.angle_beta   90.00
_cell.angle_gamma   90.00
#
_symmetry.space_group_name_H-M   'P 1'
#
loop_
_entity.id
_entity.type
_entity.pdbx_description
1 polymer ?
#
loop_
_entity_poly.entity_id
_entity_poly.type
_entity_poly.pdbx_seq_one_letter_code
_entity_poly.pdbx_strand_id
1 'polypeptide(L)' 'MAVRVGNMKAMSVNGVQMYTISSQQRSVATWLNPKKQRALRKDKEYQQRVELLEDLRFETATSKIKVTPDGEYIIASGA' A
#
# COMPACT_ATOMS: atom_id res chain seq x y z
N MET A 1 -3.30 4.25 -20.99
CA MET A 1 -4.21 3.15 -20.55
C MET A 1 -3.77 2.67 -19.18
N ALA A 2 -4.72 2.46 -18.25
CA ALA A 2 -4.41 1.86 -16.95
C ALA A 2 -4.30 0.34 -17.13
N VAL A 3 -3.18 -0.24 -16.69
CA VAL A 3 -2.88 -1.67 -16.78
C VAL A 3 -2.78 -2.21 -15.35
N ARG A 4 -3.28 -3.42 -15.10
CA ARG A 4 -3.07 -4.09 -13.80
C ARG A 4 -1.86 -4.99 -13.91
N VAL A 5 -0.90 -4.85 -13.00
CA VAL A 5 0.24 -5.76 -12.86
C VAL A 5 0.12 -6.41 -11.49
N GLY A 6 -0.34 -7.66 -11.46
CA GLY A 6 -0.81 -8.29 -10.22
C GLY A 6 -1.94 -7.48 -9.57
N ASN A 7 -1.84 -7.26 -8.26
CA ASN A 7 -2.80 -6.46 -7.47
C ASN A 7 -2.58 -4.94 -7.53
N MET A 8 -1.53 -4.48 -8.21
CA MET A 8 -1.20 -3.05 -8.28
C MET A 8 -1.80 -2.39 -9.52
N LYS A 9 -2.31 -1.17 -9.34
CA LYS A 9 -2.65 -0.29 -10.46
C LYS A 9 -1.36 0.24 -11.08
N ALA A 10 -1.24 0.08 -12.39
CA ALA A 10 -0.10 0.55 -13.15
C ALA A 10 -0.56 1.49 -14.27
N MET A 11 0.21 2.53 -14.55
CA MET A 11 0.00 3.45 -15.67
C MET A 11 1.30 3.68 -16.42
N SER A 12 1.24 3.80 -17.73
CA SER A 12 2.40 4.18 -18.54
C SER A 12 2.32 5.67 -18.86
N VAL A 13 3.39 6.40 -18.57
CA VAL A 13 3.57 7.80 -18.95
C VAL A 13 4.91 7.93 -19.63
N ASN A 14 4.92 8.46 -20.86
CA ASN A 14 6.12 8.62 -21.68
C ASN A 14 6.95 7.33 -21.83
N GLY A 15 6.29 6.17 -21.92
CA GLY A 15 6.94 4.86 -22.03
C GLY A 15 7.50 4.31 -20.71
N VAL A 16 7.38 5.05 -19.61
CA VAL A 16 7.80 4.60 -18.26
C VAL A 16 6.59 4.05 -17.51
N GLN A 17 6.75 2.87 -16.92
CA GLN A 17 5.71 2.23 -16.12
C GLN A 17 5.74 2.78 -14.68
N MET A 18 4.67 3.46 -14.30
CA MET A 18 4.41 3.87 -12.91
C MET A 18 3.46 2.88 -12.25
N TYR A 19 3.74 2.56 -10.99
CA TYR A 19 2.93 1.70 -10.15
C TYR A 19 2.46 2.52 -8.95
N THR A 20 1.16 2.51 -8.69
CA THR A 20 0.59 3.19 -7.52
C THR A 20 0.40 2.15 -6.43
N ILE A 21 0.95 2.43 -5.24
CA ILE A 21 0.68 1.68 -4.01
C ILE A 21 -0.06 2.64 -3.09
N SER A 22 -1.32 2.34 -2.79
CA SER A 22 -2.15 3.18 -1.91
C SER A 22 -3.09 2.30 -1.08
N SER A 23 -3.57 2.83 0.04
CA SER A 23 -4.42 2.10 0.99
C SER A 23 -5.82 1.74 0.45
N GLN A 24 -6.19 2.24 -0.74
CA GLN A 24 -7.38 1.79 -1.47
C GLN A 24 -7.15 0.47 -2.23
N GLN A 25 -5.92 -0.05 -2.31
CA GLN A 25 -5.66 -1.41 -2.75
C GLN A 25 -5.99 -2.40 -1.63
N ARG A 26 -6.36 -3.64 -1.98
CA ARG A 26 -6.72 -4.66 -0.99
C ARG A 26 -5.49 -5.00 -0.14
N SER A 27 -5.33 -4.36 1.01
CA SER A 27 -4.43 -4.84 2.07
C SER A 27 -5.15 -5.94 2.86
N VAL A 28 -4.40 -6.91 3.37
CA VAL A 28 -4.99 -7.91 4.26
C VAL A 28 -5.07 -7.27 5.62
N ALA A 29 -6.31 -6.99 6.05
CA ALA A 29 -6.55 -6.34 7.33
C ALA A 29 -5.81 -7.03 8.48
N THR A 30 -5.05 -6.26 9.27
CA THR A 30 -4.22 -6.78 10.37
C THR A 30 -5.06 -7.44 11.47
N TRP A 31 -6.34 -7.08 11.58
CA TRP A 31 -7.29 -7.63 12.55
C TRP A 31 -7.97 -8.94 12.11
N LEU A 32 -7.54 -9.54 10.99
CA LEU A 32 -8.11 -10.80 10.53
C LEU A 32 -7.89 -11.93 11.56
N ASN A 33 -8.91 -12.77 11.77
CA ASN A 33 -8.81 -13.92 12.66
C ASN A 33 -7.58 -14.80 12.31
N PRO A 34 -6.79 -15.27 13.31
CA PRO A 34 -5.58 -16.06 13.09
C PRO A 34 -5.75 -17.28 12.16
N LYS A 35 -6.92 -17.92 12.14
CA LYS A 35 -7.21 -19.04 11.23
C LYS A 35 -7.18 -18.60 9.76
N LYS A 36 -7.75 -17.44 9.44
CA LYS A 36 -7.75 -16.88 8.08
C LYS A 36 -6.35 -16.42 7.67
N GLN A 37 -5.59 -15.82 8.59
CA GLN A 37 -4.19 -15.48 8.34
C GLN A 37 -3.32 -16.71 8.01
N ARG A 38 -3.51 -17.81 8.75
CA ARG A 38 -2.79 -19.08 8.50
C ARG A 38 -3.16 -19.70 7.15
N ALA A 39 -4.43 -19.62 6.75
CA ALA A 39 -4.87 -20.13 5.44
C ALA A 39 -4.18 -19.39 4.28
N LEU A 40 -3.99 -18.08 4.42
CA LEU A 40 -3.31 -17.24 3.43
C LEU A 40 -1.81 -17.56 3.27
N ARG A 41 -1.17 -18.23 4.24
CA ARG A 41 0.26 -18.59 4.12
C ARG A 41 0.59 -19.50 2.94
N LYS A 42 -0.38 -20.26 2.42
CA LYS A 42 -0.19 -21.13 1.24
C LYS A 42 -0.60 -20.46 -0.07
N ASP A 43 -1.21 -19.28 0.01
CA ASP A 43 -1.65 -18.55 -1.15
C ASP A 43 -0.44 -17.83 -1.79
N LYS A 44 -0.17 -18.14 -3.05
CA LYS A 44 0.99 -17.59 -3.79
C LYS A 44 0.86 -16.09 -4.00
N GLU A 45 -0.36 -15.59 -4.25
CA GLU A 45 -0.64 -14.18 -4.45
C GLU A 45 -0.48 -13.41 -3.13
N TYR A 46 -0.89 -14.01 -2.01
CA TYR A 46 -0.59 -13.48 -0.69
C TYR A 46 0.92 -13.41 -0.44
N GLN A 47 1.68 -14.47 -0.71
CA GLN A 47 3.13 -14.48 -0.47
C GLN A 47 3.92 -13.44 -1.29
N GLN A 48 3.46 -13.11 -2.49
CA GLN A 48 4.17 -12.22 -3.43
C GLN A 48 3.64 -10.78 -3.41
N ARG A 49 2.74 -10.45 -2.49
CA ARG A 49 2.10 -9.13 -2.45
C ARG A 49 3.07 -8.04 -1.99
N VAL A 50 2.87 -6.85 -2.54
CA VAL A 50 3.38 -5.60 -1.96
C VAL A 50 2.31 -5.07 -0.99
N GLU A 51 2.70 -4.80 0.24
CA GLU A 51 1.78 -4.33 1.29
C GLU A 51 2.36 -3.09 1.96
N LEU A 52 1.48 -2.14 2.29
CA LEU A 52 1.82 -1.04 3.17
C LEU A 52 1.89 -1.57 4.60
N LEU A 53 3.04 -1.38 5.26
CA LEU A 53 3.21 -1.77 6.67
C LEU A 53 2.32 -0.94 7.58
N GLU A 54 2.23 0.36 7.32
CA GLU A 54 1.42 1.31 8.08
C GLU A 54 0.48 2.06 7.14
N ASP A 55 -0.80 2.10 7.50
CA ASP A 55 -1.86 2.80 6.77
C ASP A 55 -2.25 4.07 7.54
N LEU A 56 -1.50 5.14 7.31
CA LEU A 56 -1.76 6.45 7.91
C LEU A 56 -2.86 7.18 7.10
N ARG A 57 -3.93 7.58 7.78
CA ARG A 57 -5.07 8.25 7.15
C ARG A 57 -5.45 9.53 7.86
N PHE A 58 -5.84 10.51 7.07
CA PHE A 58 -6.55 11.72 7.48
C PHE A 58 -7.98 11.63 6.97
N GLU A 59 -8.94 12.17 7.70
CA GLU A 59 -10.36 12.05 7.36
C GLU A 59 -10.69 12.84 6.10
N THR A 60 -10.09 14.02 5.95
CA THR A 60 -10.31 14.92 4.81
C THR A 60 -9.15 14.86 3.82
N ALA A 61 -7.96 15.29 4.23
CA ALA A 61 -6.78 15.36 3.39
C ALA A 61 -5.49 15.61 4.18
N THR A 62 -4.39 15.09 3.65
CA THR A 62 -3.04 15.44 4.08
C THR A 62 -2.59 16.76 3.44
N SER A 63 -2.05 17.69 4.23
CA SER A 63 -1.46 18.94 3.75
C SER A 63 0.04 18.87 3.53
N LYS A 64 0.75 18.05 4.31
CA LYS A 64 2.21 17.90 4.21
C LYS A 64 2.66 16.53 4.68
N ILE A 65 3.67 16.00 4.02
CA ILE A 65 4.38 14.78 4.41
C ILE A 65 5.88 15.06 4.34
N LYS A 66 6.62 14.67 5.37
CA LYS A 66 8.09 14.68 5.38
C LYS A 66 8.62 13.41 6.02
N VAL A 67 9.73 12.93 5.49
CA VAL A 67 10.55 11.88 6.12
C VAL A 67 11.71 12.54 6.84
N THR A 68 12.08 11.98 7.98
CA THR A 68 13.31 12.36 8.71
C THR A 68 14.56 12.00 7.90
N PRO A 69 15.69 12.71 8.06
CA PRO A 69 16.90 12.45 7.27
C PRO A 69 17.50 11.06 7.46
N ASP A 70 17.30 10.44 8.62
CA ASP A 70 17.71 9.07 8.94
C ASP A 70 16.76 8.01 8.35
N GLY A 71 15.56 8.41 7.90
CA GLY A 71 14.58 7.52 7.31
C GLY A 71 13.72 6.75 8.32
N GLU A 72 13.89 7.00 9.62
CA GLU A 72 13.25 6.22 10.69
C GLU A 72 11.80 6.65 10.96
N TYR A 73 11.46 7.90 10.64
CA TYR A 73 10.14 8.47 10.92
C TYR A 73 9.55 9.24 9.74
N ILE A 74 8.22 9.17 9.65
CA ILE A 74 7.39 9.97 8.75
C ILE A 74 6.54 10.92 9.60
N ILE A 75 6.54 12.20 9.25
CA ILE A 75 5.69 13.23 9.84
C ILE A 75 4.68 13.64 8.79
N ALA A 76 3.39 13.48 9.09
CA ALA A 76 2.30 13.92 8.25
C ALA A 76 1.38 14.87 9.01
N SER A 77 0.88 15.91 8.34
CA SER A 77 -0.12 16.84 8.87
C SER A 77 -1.29 16.95 7.90
N GLY A 78 -2.51 17.14 8.42
CA GLY A 78 -3.73 17.16 7.64
C GLY A 78 -4.97 17.32 8.52
N ALA A 79 -6.14 17.37 7.87
CA ALA A 79 -7.46 17.37 8.50
C ALA A 79 -8.15 16.04 8.19
#